data_AF-A0AAW0F776-F1
#
_entry.id   AF-A0AAW0F776-F1
#
_cell.length_a   1.000
_cell.length_b   1.000
_cell.length_c   1.000
_cell.angle_alpha   90.00
_cell.angle_beta   90.00
_cell.angle_gamma   90.00
#
_symmetry.space_group_name_H-M   'P 1'
#
loop_
_entity.id
_entity.type
_entity.pdbx_description
1 polymer ?
#
loop_
_entity_poly.entity_id
_entity_poly.type
_entity_poly.pdbx_seq_one_letter_code
_entity_poly.pdbx_strand_id
1 'polypeptide(L)'
;MVLLLLAGCTVAYVALCVCLHRWVLRTGGLVARTHSFADAAAGGAVRSLEYTAIRGDWGTALVAHEMFQDTVYTRHGVHVPPTGAPLVIDIGANIGLFSMYVLEVSPRAVVVAAEPVAQLCALARQNTSRYGGRVWVEQVGVAAAAQTGVELLLDPRMTAGASMHESEITSPWKAASICTQLSAVGRDCVAAGNMPAQPTLALCTLLEVPVMRWAVVALLTPALLLFAIFLLAAPSQRRRVRCDCVVFAELLRRAASSMHDASLRHHVAAGPIALVKVDVEGAEWDVLMGIADTEWRRIEQLVVEVHDVRGRVRRVEQLLREKGFDEVHVTQEAWASHEVLRIRSVFARRSHPVA
;
A
#
# COMPACT_ATOMS: atom_id res chain seq x y z
N MET A 1 17.79 -14.05 -39.34
CA MET A 1 16.61 -13.73 -38.50
C MET A 1 16.81 -14.13 -37.05
N VAL A 2 17.09 -15.41 -36.75
CA VAL A 2 17.38 -15.89 -35.38
C VAL A 2 18.59 -15.20 -34.72
N LEU A 3 19.67 -14.98 -35.48
CA LEU A 3 20.87 -14.25 -35.01
C LEU A 3 20.61 -12.76 -34.69
N LEU A 4 19.68 -12.11 -35.40
CA LEU A 4 19.27 -10.73 -35.13
C LEU A 4 18.37 -10.63 -33.89
N LEU A 5 17.52 -11.65 -33.69
CA LEU A 5 16.72 -11.81 -32.48
C LEU A 5 17.60 -12.07 -31.25
N LEU A 6 18.60 -12.95 -31.37
CA LEU A 6 19.56 -13.24 -30.31
C LEU A 6 20.40 -12.01 -29.97
N ALA A 7 20.94 -11.29 -30.97
CA ALA A 7 21.69 -10.06 -30.74
C ALA A 7 20.81 -8.96 -30.12
N GLY A 8 19.55 -8.84 -30.54
CA GLY A 8 18.58 -7.93 -29.94
C GLY A 8 18.28 -8.27 -28.47
N CYS A 9 18.11 -9.56 -28.15
CA CYS A 9 17.94 -10.04 -26.79
C CYS A 9 19.18 -9.81 -25.93
N THR A 10 20.39 -9.97 -26.48
CA THR A 10 21.65 -9.71 -25.76
C THR A 10 21.85 -8.23 -25.48
N VAL A 11 21.55 -7.35 -26.44
CA VAL A 11 21.63 -5.89 -26.25
C VAL A 11 20.57 -5.41 -25.26
N ALA A 12 19.34 -5.92 -25.35
CA ALA A 12 18.28 -5.62 -24.39
C ALA A 12 18.63 -6.13 -22.99
N TYR A 13 19.24 -7.31 -22.88
CA TYR A 13 19.71 -7.89 -21.62
C TYR A 13 20.86 -7.08 -21.01
N VAL A 14 21.84 -6.63 -21.80
CA VAL A 14 22.92 -5.75 -21.33
C VAL A 14 22.39 -4.37 -20.90
N ALA A 15 21.44 -3.80 -21.65
CA ALA A 15 20.77 -2.56 -21.28
C ALA A 15 19.96 -2.71 -19.98
N LEU A 16 19.22 -3.81 -19.82
CA LEU A 16 18.50 -4.18 -18.60
C LEU A 16 19.46 -4.30 -17.41
N CYS A 17 20.62 -4.93 -17.60
CA CYS A 17 21.66 -5.07 -16.59
C CYS A 17 22.29 -3.73 -16.19
N VAL A 18 22.57 -2.83 -17.13
CA VAL A 18 23.11 -1.49 -16.82
C VAL A 18 22.07 -0.60 -16.12
N CYS A 19 20.79 -0.71 -16.51
CA CYS A 19 19.68 -0.01 -15.87
C CYS A 19 19.41 -0.55 -14.45
N LEU A 20 19.36 -1.87 -14.25
CA LEU A 20 19.23 -2.47 -12.91
C LEU A 20 20.45 -2.17 -12.03
N HIS A 21 21.66 -2.17 -12.57
CA HIS A 21 22.89 -1.88 -11.82
C HIS A 21 22.94 -0.42 -11.30
N ARG A 22 22.51 0.56 -12.11
CA ARG A 22 22.39 1.96 -11.67
C ARG A 22 21.24 2.20 -10.67
N TRP A 23 20.24 1.32 -10.66
CA TRP A 23 19.02 1.44 -9.86
C TRP A 23 19.15 0.76 -8.48
N VAL A 24 19.71 -0.45 -8.42
CA VAL A 24 19.89 -1.24 -7.18
C VAL A 24 21.03 -0.72 -6.28
N LEU A 25 22.03 -0.03 -6.85
CA LEU A 25 23.12 0.59 -6.08
C LEU A 25 22.81 2.01 -5.58
N ARG A 26 21.65 2.58 -5.95
CA ARG A 26 21.23 3.93 -5.55
C ARG A 26 20.00 3.94 -4.65
N THR A 27 19.56 2.78 -4.15
CA THR A 27 18.47 2.71 -3.17
C THR A 27 18.86 3.37 -1.85
N GLY A 28 17.92 4.07 -1.23
CA GLY A 28 18.06 4.61 0.13
C GLY A 28 18.31 6.12 0.22
N GLY A 29 18.72 6.79 -0.86
CA GLY A 29 18.75 8.25 -0.91
C GLY A 29 17.34 8.83 -1.10
N LEU A 30 17.09 10.05 -0.62
CA LEU A 30 15.80 10.72 -0.87
C LEU A 30 15.74 11.31 -2.29
N VAL A 31 14.55 11.32 -2.88
CA VAL A 31 14.28 11.93 -4.18
C VAL A 31 12.92 12.62 -4.17
N ALA A 32 12.87 13.86 -4.68
CA ALA A 32 11.62 14.55 -4.92
C ALA A 32 10.90 13.93 -6.13
N ARG A 33 9.59 13.74 -6.01
CA ARG A 33 8.69 13.23 -7.03
C ARG A 33 7.53 14.19 -7.19
N THR A 34 6.99 14.23 -8.40
CA THR A 34 5.77 14.96 -8.73
C THR A 34 4.81 13.98 -9.36
N HIS A 35 3.58 13.94 -8.87
CA HIS A 35 2.51 13.11 -9.42
C HIS A 35 1.34 14.00 -9.85
N SER A 36 0.86 13.79 -11.06
CA SER A 36 -0.29 14.54 -11.58
C SER A 36 -1.57 13.75 -11.41
N PHE A 37 -2.62 14.40 -10.93
CA PHE A 37 -3.93 13.79 -10.72
C PHE A 37 -5.06 14.74 -11.14
N ALA A 38 -6.22 14.18 -11.50
CA ALA A 38 -7.39 14.97 -11.83
C ALA A 38 -8.15 15.33 -10.55
N ASP A 39 -8.29 16.63 -10.29
CA ASP A 39 -9.04 17.12 -9.14
C ASP A 39 -10.55 17.06 -9.43
N ALA A 40 -11.21 16.05 -8.88
CA ALA A 40 -12.66 15.90 -8.98
C ALA A 40 -13.43 17.09 -8.38
N ALA A 41 -12.89 17.77 -7.35
CA ALA A 41 -13.51 18.92 -6.72
C ALA A 41 -13.33 20.22 -7.54
N ALA A 42 -12.30 20.30 -8.40
CA ALA A 42 -12.09 21.41 -9.33
C ALA A 42 -12.53 21.09 -10.78
N GLY A 43 -13.55 20.23 -10.94
CA GLY A 43 -14.13 19.94 -12.26
C GLY A 43 -13.18 19.21 -13.23
N GLY A 44 -12.23 18.42 -12.70
CA GLY A 44 -11.28 17.64 -13.49
C GLY A 44 -9.99 18.37 -13.85
N ALA A 45 -9.71 19.53 -13.25
CA ALA A 45 -8.45 20.23 -13.44
C ALA A 45 -7.26 19.36 -13.00
N VAL A 46 -6.22 19.30 -13.82
CA VAL A 46 -5.01 18.54 -13.48
C VAL A 46 -4.20 19.30 -12.43
N ARG A 47 -4.02 18.70 -11.25
CA ARG A 47 -3.14 19.19 -10.20
C ARG A 47 -1.89 18.33 -10.10
N SER A 48 -0.83 18.91 -9.55
CA SER A 48 0.43 18.21 -9.28
C SER A 48 0.71 18.16 -7.78
N LEU A 49 0.96 16.96 -7.28
CA LEU A 49 1.38 16.69 -5.91
C LEU A 49 2.88 16.44 -5.88
N GLU A 50 3.63 17.29 -5.16
CA GLU A 50 5.04 17.03 -4.88
C GLU A 50 5.21 16.28 -3.56
N TYR A 51 6.08 15.27 -3.54
CA TYR A 51 6.43 14.50 -2.34
C TYR A 51 7.86 13.96 -2.41
N THR A 52 8.43 13.67 -1.26
CA THR A 52 9.74 13.03 -1.13
C THR A 52 9.55 11.52 -0.95
N ALA A 53 10.29 10.74 -1.72
CA ALA A 53 10.29 9.29 -1.69
C ALA A 53 11.71 8.74 -1.52
N ILE A 54 11.82 7.46 -1.19
CA ILE A 54 13.09 6.75 -1.22
C ILE A 54 13.42 6.42 -2.69
N ARG A 55 14.60 6.84 -3.15
CA ARG A 55 15.09 6.53 -4.47
C ARG A 55 15.19 5.02 -4.63
N GLY A 56 14.69 4.49 -5.73
CA GLY A 56 14.69 3.05 -6.01
C GLY A 56 13.59 2.26 -5.29
N ASP A 57 12.73 2.92 -4.51
CA ASP A 57 11.49 2.33 -4.03
C ASP A 57 10.44 2.37 -5.14
N TRP A 58 10.07 1.20 -5.65
CA TRP A 58 9.06 1.06 -6.70
C TRP A 58 7.64 0.98 -6.13
N GLY A 59 7.47 0.50 -4.90
CA GLY A 59 6.18 0.44 -4.22
C GLY A 59 5.56 1.82 -4.08
N THR A 60 6.35 2.82 -3.69
CA THR A 60 5.86 4.21 -3.57
C THR A 60 5.30 4.79 -4.88
N ALA A 61 5.89 4.46 -6.03
CA ALA A 61 5.41 4.95 -7.32
C ALA A 61 4.10 4.27 -7.74
N LEU A 62 3.96 2.98 -7.42
CA LEU A 62 2.75 2.19 -7.63
C LEU A 62 1.60 2.72 -6.76
N VAL A 63 1.83 2.86 -5.45
CA VAL A 63 0.85 3.38 -4.48
C VAL A 63 0.37 4.78 -4.86
N ALA A 64 1.27 5.65 -5.32
CA ALA A 64 0.87 6.97 -5.81
C ALA A 64 -0.09 6.88 -7.02
N HIS A 65 0.19 5.97 -7.96
CA HIS A 65 -0.67 5.76 -9.12
C HIS A 65 -2.04 5.20 -8.72
N GLU A 66 -2.06 4.12 -7.93
CA GLU A 66 -3.29 3.46 -7.45
C GLU A 66 -4.22 4.42 -6.70
N MET A 67 -3.64 5.24 -5.84
CA MET A 67 -4.41 6.11 -4.97
C MET A 67 -4.99 7.31 -5.72
N PHE A 68 -4.22 7.94 -6.62
CA PHE A 68 -4.64 9.16 -7.31
C PHE A 68 -5.36 8.89 -8.64
N GLN A 69 -5.18 7.73 -9.26
CA GLN A 69 -5.80 7.38 -10.55
C GLN A 69 -6.90 6.33 -10.39
N ASP A 70 -6.63 5.24 -9.66
CA ASP A 70 -7.55 4.10 -9.60
C ASP A 70 -8.61 4.21 -8.48
N THR A 71 -8.51 5.26 -7.66
CA THR A 71 -9.45 5.55 -6.55
C THR A 71 -9.69 4.33 -5.67
N VAL A 72 -8.63 3.54 -5.44
CA VAL A 72 -8.75 2.20 -4.82
C VAL A 72 -9.40 2.28 -3.44
N TYR A 73 -9.18 3.37 -2.70
CA TYR A 73 -9.74 3.56 -1.35
C TYR A 73 -11.14 4.20 -1.33
N THR A 74 -11.70 4.57 -2.48
CA THR A 74 -12.97 5.31 -2.57
C THR A 74 -13.99 4.63 -3.50
N ARG A 75 -14.28 3.35 -3.21
CA ARG A 75 -15.25 2.51 -3.94
C ARG A 75 -16.44 2.13 -3.07
N HIS A 76 -17.51 1.64 -3.69
CA HIS A 76 -18.72 1.13 -3.00
C HIS A 76 -19.35 2.14 -2.02
N GLY A 77 -19.29 3.43 -2.37
CA GLY A 77 -19.83 4.52 -1.55
C GLY A 77 -18.92 4.97 -0.40
N VAL A 78 -17.83 4.25 -0.12
CA VAL A 78 -16.79 4.73 0.80
C VAL A 78 -16.05 5.90 0.14
N HIS A 79 -15.90 7.01 0.86
CA HIS A 79 -15.24 8.21 0.35
C HIS A 79 -14.76 9.12 1.49
N VAL A 80 -13.83 10.01 1.16
CA VAL A 80 -13.47 11.14 2.04
C VAL A 80 -14.53 12.23 1.87
N PRO A 81 -15.26 12.65 2.91
CA PRO A 81 -16.24 13.73 2.78
C PRO A 81 -15.57 15.04 2.32
N PRO A 82 -16.02 15.66 1.21
CA PRO A 82 -15.35 16.82 0.62
C PRO A 82 -15.58 18.12 1.42
N THR A 83 -16.57 18.14 2.31
CA THR A 83 -16.95 19.30 3.11
C THR A 83 -16.97 18.98 4.60
N GLY A 84 -16.95 20.02 5.43
CA GLY A 84 -16.87 19.87 6.89
C GLY A 84 -15.43 19.80 7.36
N ALA A 85 -15.20 19.13 8.49
CA ALA A 85 -13.86 18.83 9.01
C ALA A 85 -13.81 17.34 9.40
N PRO A 86 -13.92 16.41 8.44
CA PRO A 86 -13.98 14.98 8.75
C PRO A 86 -12.68 14.50 9.39
N LEU A 87 -12.80 13.62 10.39
CA LEU A 87 -11.67 12.90 10.97
C LEU A 87 -11.39 11.62 10.17
N VAL A 88 -10.17 11.49 9.66
CA VAL A 88 -9.69 10.31 8.94
C VAL A 88 -8.53 9.68 9.71
N ILE A 89 -8.56 8.36 9.85
CA ILE A 89 -7.49 7.59 10.48
C ILE A 89 -6.76 6.77 9.41
N ASP A 90 -5.44 6.95 9.31
CA ASP A 90 -4.57 6.32 8.31
C ASP A 90 -3.61 5.34 9.01
N ILE A 91 -3.96 4.06 9.06
CA ILE A 91 -3.14 3.02 9.70
C ILE A 91 -2.29 2.32 8.64
N GLY A 92 -0.97 2.44 8.81
CA GLY A 92 0.02 2.08 7.79
C GLY A 92 0.19 3.21 6.78
N ALA A 93 0.58 4.38 7.29
CA ALA A 93 0.66 5.59 6.50
C ALA A 93 1.86 5.62 5.54
N ASN A 94 2.87 4.75 5.75
CA ASN A 94 4.11 4.71 4.98
C ASN A 94 4.75 6.11 4.88
N ILE A 95 4.90 6.66 3.67
CA ILE A 95 5.45 8.02 3.44
C ILE A 95 4.37 9.12 3.41
N GLY A 96 3.15 8.82 3.86
CA GLY A 96 2.06 9.78 4.08
C GLY A 96 1.20 10.10 2.86
N LEU A 97 1.31 9.36 1.76
CA LEU A 97 0.60 9.68 0.51
C LEU A 97 -0.93 9.73 0.71
N PHE A 98 -1.53 8.75 1.40
CA PHE A 98 -2.97 8.74 1.66
C PHE A 98 -3.43 9.93 2.48
N SER A 99 -2.70 10.26 3.55
CA SER A 99 -2.91 11.49 4.31
C SER A 99 -2.88 12.76 3.44
N MET A 100 -1.99 12.84 2.44
CA MET A 100 -1.95 13.96 1.50
C MET A 100 -3.18 13.97 0.58
N TYR A 101 -3.56 12.80 0.02
CA TYR A 101 -4.76 12.66 -0.81
C TYR A 101 -6.02 13.13 -0.08
N VAL A 102 -6.21 12.73 1.18
CA VAL A 102 -7.34 13.15 2.01
C VAL A 102 -7.44 14.68 2.09
N LEU A 103 -6.32 15.37 2.23
CA LEU A 103 -6.28 16.83 2.36
C LEU A 103 -6.35 17.59 1.04
N GLU A 104 -5.97 16.96 -0.08
CA GLU A 104 -6.26 17.49 -1.41
C GLU A 104 -7.76 17.42 -1.71
N VAL A 105 -8.44 16.33 -1.31
CA VAL A 105 -9.88 16.16 -1.50
C VAL A 105 -10.71 16.98 -0.49
N SER A 106 -10.26 17.05 0.75
CA SER A 106 -10.97 17.72 1.85
C SER A 106 -9.98 18.58 2.66
N PRO A 107 -9.74 19.85 2.25
CA PRO A 107 -8.71 20.71 2.85
C PRO A 107 -8.88 21.03 4.33
N ARG A 108 -10.07 20.75 4.89
CA ARG A 108 -10.40 20.95 6.31
C ARG A 108 -10.42 19.65 7.12
N ALA A 109 -10.17 18.50 6.49
CA ALA A 109 -10.07 17.23 7.17
C ALA A 109 -8.99 17.24 8.25
N VAL A 110 -9.15 16.37 9.23
CA VAL A 110 -8.19 16.10 10.30
C VAL A 110 -7.71 14.67 10.11
N VAL A 111 -6.41 14.47 9.98
CA VAL A 111 -5.83 13.15 9.75
C VAL A 111 -4.97 12.74 10.93
N VAL A 112 -5.25 11.56 11.49
CA VAL A 112 -4.36 10.88 12.44
C VAL A 112 -3.80 9.65 11.76
N ALA A 113 -2.50 9.60 11.64
CA ALA A 113 -1.78 8.57 10.90
C ALA A 113 -0.85 7.78 11.83
N ALA A 114 -0.71 6.48 11.57
CA ALA A 114 0.22 5.60 12.27
C ALA A 114 1.20 4.96 11.29
N GLU A 115 2.49 5.14 11.55
CA GLU A 115 3.57 4.50 10.78
C GLU A 115 4.67 3.99 11.72
N PRO A 116 4.87 2.66 11.86
CA PRO A 116 5.83 2.10 12.80
C PRO A 116 7.29 2.38 12.45
N VAL A 117 7.65 2.47 11.17
CA VAL A 117 9.04 2.60 10.73
C VAL A 117 9.49 4.06 10.85
N ALA A 118 10.45 4.32 11.74
CA ALA A 118 10.95 5.67 12.05
C ALA A 118 11.28 6.52 10.81
N GLN A 119 11.96 5.93 9.83
CA GLN A 119 12.34 6.61 8.59
C GLN A 119 11.12 6.97 7.73
N LEU A 120 10.13 6.08 7.63
CA LEU A 120 8.91 6.30 6.85
C LEU A 120 8.01 7.32 7.55
N CYS A 121 7.87 7.22 8.88
CA CYS A 121 7.15 8.21 9.69
C CYS A 121 7.76 9.61 9.55
N ALA A 122 9.09 9.73 9.54
CA ALA A 122 9.76 11.01 9.32
C ALA A 122 9.47 11.56 7.92
N LEU A 123 9.45 10.70 6.90
CA LEU A 123 9.07 11.10 5.54
C LEU A 123 7.60 11.50 5.44
N ALA A 124 6.69 10.76 6.08
CA ALA A 124 5.28 11.13 6.15
C ALA A 124 5.09 12.51 6.76
N ARG A 125 5.73 12.80 7.90
CA ARG A 125 5.71 14.14 8.52
C ARG A 125 6.27 15.22 7.60
N GLN A 126 7.37 14.94 6.90
CA GLN A 126 7.96 15.87 5.95
C GLN A 126 7.00 16.17 4.79
N ASN A 127 6.43 15.12 4.18
CA ASN A 127 5.54 15.21 3.03
C ASN A 127 4.21 15.91 3.38
N THR A 128 3.70 15.70 4.60
CA THR A 128 2.44 16.31 5.04
C THR A 128 2.63 17.68 5.69
N SER A 129 3.87 18.13 5.93
CA SER A 129 4.16 19.40 6.64
C SER A 129 3.46 20.62 6.05
N ARG A 130 3.27 20.66 4.73
CA ARG A 130 2.60 21.76 4.02
C ARG A 130 1.11 21.92 4.36
N TYR A 131 0.48 20.89 4.92
CA TYR A 131 -0.92 20.94 5.35
C TYR A 131 -1.09 21.46 6.79
N GLY A 132 0.01 21.78 7.47
CA GLY A 132 0.01 22.39 8.79
C GLY A 132 -0.59 21.48 9.87
N GLY A 133 -1.21 22.09 10.89
CA GLY A 133 -1.85 21.40 12.03
C GLY A 133 -3.15 20.68 11.67
N ARG A 134 -3.12 19.87 10.60
CA ARG A 134 -4.23 19.03 10.14
C ARG A 134 -3.84 17.55 10.09
N VAL A 135 -2.54 17.23 10.12
CA VAL A 135 -2.04 15.84 10.10
C VAL A 135 -1.16 15.59 11.32
N TRP A 136 -1.43 14.49 12.01
CA TRP A 136 -0.60 13.99 13.09
C TRP A 136 -0.16 12.58 12.76
N VAL A 137 1.14 12.40 12.49
CA VAL A 137 1.72 11.10 12.21
C VAL A 137 2.45 10.61 13.46
N GLU A 138 1.96 9.53 14.06
CA GLU A 138 2.55 8.88 15.22
C GLU A 138 3.46 7.72 14.79
N GLN A 139 4.64 7.62 15.42
CA GLN A 139 5.62 6.59 15.10
C GLN A 139 5.32 5.29 15.86
N VAL A 140 4.20 4.64 15.51
CA VAL A 140 3.72 3.42 16.16
C VAL A 140 3.03 2.52 15.14
N GLY A 141 3.07 1.21 15.37
CA GLY A 141 2.12 0.28 14.79
C GLY A 141 0.80 0.30 15.57
N VAL A 142 -0.28 -0.17 14.95
CA VAL A 142 -1.55 -0.42 15.66
C VAL A 142 -1.78 -1.92 15.72
N ALA A 143 -2.17 -2.43 16.89
CA ALA A 143 -2.36 -3.87 17.12
C ALA A 143 -3.41 -4.14 18.20
N ALA A 144 -3.71 -5.41 18.42
CA ALA A 144 -4.72 -5.87 19.38
C ALA A 144 -4.39 -5.51 20.84
N ALA A 145 -3.10 -5.38 21.16
CA ALA A 145 -2.60 -4.97 22.46
C ALA A 145 -1.31 -4.18 22.29
N ALA A 146 -1.02 -3.32 23.29
CA ALA A 146 0.23 -2.57 23.34
C ALA A 146 1.43 -3.52 23.49
N GLN A 147 2.44 -3.35 22.65
CA GLN A 147 3.63 -4.19 22.59
C GLN A 147 4.84 -3.31 22.28
N THR A 148 6.01 -3.66 22.83
CA THR A 148 7.25 -2.92 22.58
C THR A 148 8.26 -3.80 21.86
N GLY A 149 9.05 -3.18 20.97
CA GLY A 149 10.14 -3.86 20.26
C GLY A 149 9.69 -4.97 19.30
N VAL A 150 8.49 -4.85 18.72
CA VAL A 150 7.99 -5.77 17.69
C VAL A 150 8.84 -5.65 16.44
N GLU A 151 9.18 -6.78 15.80
CA GLU A 151 10.04 -6.81 14.62
C GLU A 151 9.22 -6.76 13.32
N LEU A 152 9.53 -5.78 12.48
CA LEU A 152 9.05 -5.70 11.09
C LEU A 152 10.20 -6.03 10.13
N LEU A 153 9.88 -6.75 9.07
CA LEU A 153 10.79 -6.91 7.94
C LEU A 153 10.51 -5.81 6.92
N LEU A 154 11.52 -4.97 6.68
CA LEU A 154 11.46 -3.87 5.71
C LEU A 154 12.38 -4.17 4.53
N ASP A 155 11.88 -4.05 3.31
CA ASP A 155 12.69 -4.00 2.10
C ASP A 155 12.69 -2.54 1.58
N PRO A 156 13.84 -1.84 1.55
CA PRO A 156 13.89 -0.44 1.12
C PRO A 156 13.56 -0.24 -0.37
N ARG A 157 13.42 -1.32 -1.14
CA ARG A 157 12.97 -1.29 -2.53
C ARG A 157 11.45 -1.32 -2.64
N MET A 158 10.74 -1.82 -1.63
CA MET A 158 9.29 -1.94 -1.63
C MET A 158 8.80 -1.67 -0.21
N THR A 159 8.79 -0.38 0.15
CA THR A 159 8.52 0.04 1.54
C THR A 159 7.07 -0.16 1.94
N ALA A 160 6.16 -0.11 0.96
CA ALA A 160 4.73 -0.41 1.16
C ALA A 160 4.54 -1.81 1.75
N GLY A 161 5.28 -2.81 1.26
CA GLY A 161 5.23 -4.20 1.73
C GLY A 161 5.91 -4.51 3.08
N ALA A 162 6.13 -3.52 3.94
CA ALA A 162 6.77 -3.73 5.25
C ALA A 162 5.82 -4.47 6.20
N SER A 163 6.25 -5.64 6.71
CA SER A 163 5.33 -6.55 7.42
C SER A 163 5.96 -7.22 8.64
N MET A 164 5.13 -7.45 9.66
CA MET A 164 5.42 -8.35 10.80
C MET A 164 5.18 -9.83 10.46
N HIS A 165 4.42 -10.10 9.40
CA HIS A 165 3.96 -11.43 8.98
C HIS A 165 4.45 -11.81 7.57
N GLU A 166 5.64 -11.34 7.15
CA GLU A 166 6.16 -11.55 5.78
C GLU A 166 6.06 -12.99 5.31
N SER A 167 6.37 -13.95 6.19
CA SER A 167 6.38 -15.37 5.85
C SER A 167 4.98 -15.88 5.48
N GLU A 168 3.94 -15.36 6.13
CA GLU A 168 2.55 -15.74 5.86
C GLU A 168 2.04 -15.09 4.57
N ILE A 169 2.22 -13.77 4.43
CA ILE A 169 1.71 -12.99 3.29
C ILE A 169 2.43 -13.33 1.97
N THR A 170 3.71 -13.74 2.03
CA THR A 170 4.46 -14.17 0.84
C THR A 170 4.34 -15.66 0.55
N SER A 171 3.69 -16.44 1.43
CA SER A 171 3.55 -17.89 1.20
C SER A 171 2.79 -18.23 -0.09
N PRO A 172 1.70 -17.53 -0.48
CA PRO A 172 1.02 -17.79 -1.74
C PRO A 172 1.93 -17.52 -2.95
N TRP A 173 2.72 -16.44 -2.89
CA TRP A 173 3.70 -16.12 -3.93
C TRP A 173 4.77 -17.21 -4.06
N LYS A 174 5.35 -17.65 -2.93
CA LYS A 174 6.36 -18.72 -2.89
C LYS A 174 5.81 -20.06 -3.39
N ALA A 175 4.52 -20.32 -3.19
CA ALA A 175 3.85 -21.53 -3.68
C ALA A 175 3.45 -21.46 -5.17
N ALA A 176 3.32 -20.26 -5.73
CA ALA A 176 2.99 -20.07 -7.14
C ALA A 176 4.15 -20.50 -8.06
N SER A 177 3.81 -21.03 -9.24
CA SER A 177 4.83 -21.43 -10.22
C SER A 177 5.62 -20.21 -10.70
N ILE A 178 6.88 -20.42 -11.12
CA ILE A 178 7.69 -19.35 -11.70
C ILE A 178 7.02 -18.69 -12.93
N CYS A 179 6.26 -19.46 -13.71
CA CYS A 179 5.49 -18.94 -14.85
C CYS A 179 4.39 -18.00 -14.38
N THR A 180 3.69 -18.34 -13.30
CA THR A 180 2.66 -17.50 -12.68
C THR A 180 3.27 -16.21 -12.13
N GLN A 181 4.39 -16.30 -11.42
CA GLN A 181 5.09 -15.13 -10.89
C GLN A 181 5.56 -14.20 -12.02
N LEU A 182 6.16 -14.74 -13.08
CA LEU A 182 6.60 -13.97 -14.25
C LEU A 182 5.43 -13.34 -15.00
N SER A 183 4.32 -14.08 -15.18
CA SER A 183 3.10 -13.56 -15.81
C SER A 183 2.53 -12.39 -15.00
N ALA A 184 2.41 -12.54 -13.68
CA ALA A 184 1.92 -11.50 -12.78
C ALA A 184 2.78 -10.23 -12.84
N VAL A 185 4.10 -10.36 -12.68
CA VAL A 185 5.03 -9.21 -12.78
C VAL A 185 4.93 -8.54 -14.14
N GLY A 186 4.85 -9.32 -15.23
CA GLY A 186 4.74 -8.78 -16.59
C GLY A 186 3.43 -8.00 -16.81
N ARG A 187 2.30 -8.54 -16.33
CA ARG A 187 0.98 -7.88 -16.42
C ARG A 187 0.95 -6.60 -15.60
N ASP A 188 1.47 -6.62 -14.38
CA ASP A 188 1.54 -5.44 -13.51
C ASP A 188 2.49 -4.38 -14.09
N CYS A 189 3.61 -4.79 -14.69
CA CYS A 189 4.51 -3.86 -15.38
C CYS A 189 3.84 -3.19 -16.59
N VAL A 190 2.92 -3.88 -17.29
CA VAL A 190 2.12 -3.29 -18.36
C VAL A 190 1.07 -2.33 -17.79
N ALA A 191 0.35 -2.74 -16.74
CA ALA A 191 -0.65 -1.91 -16.07
C ALA A 191 -0.05 -0.59 -15.56
N ALA A 192 1.15 -0.66 -14.95
CA ALA A 192 1.91 0.50 -14.48
C ALA A 192 2.57 1.33 -15.61
N GLY A 193 2.41 0.95 -16.89
CA GLY A 193 3.01 1.66 -18.03
C GLY A 193 4.53 1.51 -18.16
N ASN A 194 5.14 0.57 -17.43
CA ASN A 194 6.59 0.33 -17.44
C ASN A 194 7.04 -0.57 -18.60
N MET A 195 6.12 -1.31 -19.23
CA MET A 195 6.40 -2.21 -20.35
C MET A 195 5.39 -2.04 -21.49
N PRO A 196 5.79 -2.30 -22.75
CA PRO A 196 4.87 -2.28 -23.88
C PRO A 196 3.80 -3.37 -23.74
N ALA A 197 2.53 -2.99 -23.92
CA ALA A 197 1.38 -3.86 -23.63
C ALA A 197 1.35 -5.15 -24.45
N GLN A 198 1.24 -5.06 -25.78
CA GLN A 198 0.98 -6.24 -26.64
C GLN A 198 2.06 -7.33 -26.60
N PRO A 199 3.38 -7.06 -26.76
CA PRO A 199 4.37 -8.13 -26.71
C PRO A 199 4.48 -8.76 -25.32
N THR A 200 4.31 -7.96 -24.26
CA THR A 200 4.40 -8.43 -22.88
C THR A 200 3.19 -9.28 -22.50
N LEU A 201 1.96 -8.82 -22.79
CA LEU A 201 0.74 -9.57 -22.50
C LEU A 201 0.65 -10.87 -23.31
N ALA A 202 1.13 -10.89 -24.56
CA ALA A 202 1.23 -12.11 -25.35
C ALA A 202 2.19 -13.11 -24.70
N LEU A 203 3.36 -12.66 -24.24
CA LEU A 203 4.31 -13.50 -23.51
C LEU A 203 3.71 -14.05 -22.20
N CYS A 204 3.04 -13.21 -21.42
CA CYS A 204 2.33 -13.61 -20.20
C CYS A 204 1.27 -14.68 -20.48
N THR A 205 0.49 -14.52 -21.55
CA THR A 205 -0.52 -15.50 -21.96
C THR A 205 0.12 -16.84 -22.37
N LEU A 206 1.26 -16.81 -23.07
CA LEU A 206 1.99 -18.03 -23.45
C LEU A 206 2.58 -18.77 -22.25
N LEU A 207 2.95 -18.06 -21.17
CA LEU A 207 3.40 -18.67 -19.91
C LEU A 207 2.30 -19.48 -19.20
N GLU A 208 1.03 -19.16 -19.46
CA GLU A 208 -0.13 -19.84 -18.89
C GLU A 208 -0.55 -21.08 -19.71
N VAL A 209 -0.12 -21.17 -20.97
CA VAL A 209 -0.44 -22.32 -21.86
C VAL A 209 0.49 -23.51 -21.57
N PRO A 210 -0.05 -24.70 -21.21
CA PRO A 210 0.75 -25.82 -20.72
C PRO A 210 1.91 -26.30 -21.58
N VAL A 211 1.74 -26.27 -22.90
CA VAL A 211 2.73 -26.75 -23.89
C VAL A 211 3.71 -25.64 -24.27
N MET A 212 3.24 -24.39 -24.36
CA MET A 212 4.05 -23.25 -24.80
C MET A 212 4.92 -22.68 -23.68
N ARG A 213 4.55 -22.84 -22.41
CA ARG A 213 5.34 -22.34 -21.28
C ARG A 213 6.76 -22.87 -21.25
N TRP A 214 6.99 -24.12 -21.67
CA TRP A 214 8.34 -24.69 -21.69
C TRP A 214 9.21 -24.09 -22.80
N ALA A 215 8.62 -23.78 -23.95
CA ALA A 215 9.32 -23.06 -25.02
C ALA A 215 9.67 -21.63 -24.59
N VAL A 216 8.74 -20.94 -23.91
CA VAL A 216 8.96 -19.59 -23.39
C VAL A 216 10.02 -19.60 -22.27
N VAL A 217 9.91 -20.51 -21.29
CA VAL A 217 10.91 -20.62 -20.22
C VAL A 217 12.27 -20.96 -20.80
N ALA A 218 12.38 -21.88 -21.76
CA ALA A 218 13.65 -22.21 -22.42
C ALA A 218 14.27 -20.98 -23.11
N LEU A 219 13.44 -20.19 -23.81
CA LEU A 219 13.87 -18.94 -24.45
C LEU A 219 14.32 -17.89 -23.43
N LEU A 220 13.62 -17.78 -22.30
CA LEU A 220 13.93 -16.81 -21.24
C LEU A 220 15.02 -17.30 -20.28
N THR A 221 15.40 -18.59 -20.32
CA THR A 221 16.32 -19.22 -19.37
C THR A 221 17.65 -18.46 -19.23
N PRO A 222 18.32 -18.00 -20.31
CA PRO A 222 19.54 -17.22 -20.17
C PRO A 222 19.33 -15.93 -19.36
N ALA A 223 18.24 -15.21 -19.62
CA ALA A 223 17.91 -13.99 -18.90
C ALA A 223 17.50 -14.27 -17.44
N LEU A 224 16.74 -15.34 -17.19
CA LEU A 224 16.32 -15.75 -15.85
C LEU A 224 17.49 -16.24 -14.99
N LEU A 225 18.43 -17.01 -15.56
CA LEU A 225 19.65 -17.44 -14.88
C LEU A 225 20.49 -16.25 -14.47
N LEU A 226 20.65 -15.30 -15.37
CA LEU A 226 21.42 -14.10 -15.10
C LEU A 226 20.74 -13.20 -14.06
N PHE A 227 19.41 -13.08 -14.12
CA PHE A 227 18.63 -12.42 -13.08
C PHE A 227 18.74 -13.12 -11.72
N ALA A 228 18.75 -14.46 -11.69
CA ALA A 228 18.93 -15.24 -10.46
C ALA A 228 20.34 -15.06 -9.89
N ILE A 229 21.38 -15.11 -10.72
CA ILE A 229 22.77 -14.81 -10.31
C ILE A 229 22.85 -13.40 -9.73
N PHE A 230 22.18 -12.42 -10.36
CA PHE A 230 22.09 -11.07 -9.82
C PHE A 230 21.40 -11.01 -8.46
N LEU A 231 20.25 -11.67 -8.28
CA LEU A 231 19.55 -11.70 -6.98
C LEU A 231 20.39 -12.37 -5.88
N LEU A 232 21.18 -13.39 -6.23
CA LEU A 232 22.07 -14.09 -5.30
C LEU A 232 23.34 -13.27 -4.98
N ALA A 233 23.85 -12.50 -5.94
CA ALA A 233 25.03 -11.66 -5.77
C ALA A 233 24.71 -10.29 -5.15
N ALA A 234 23.47 -9.80 -5.30
CA ALA A 234 23.02 -8.57 -4.68
C ALA A 234 22.79 -8.81 -3.18
N PRO A 235 23.43 -8.03 -2.30
CA PRO A 235 23.18 -8.18 -0.87
C PRO A 235 21.69 -7.90 -0.60
N SER A 236 21.06 -8.79 0.17
CA SER A 236 19.70 -8.54 0.67
C SER A 236 19.69 -7.20 1.38
N GLN A 237 18.90 -6.27 0.87
CA GLN A 237 18.70 -4.97 1.52
C GLN A 237 17.61 -5.04 2.59
N ARG A 238 17.01 -6.22 2.79
CA ARG A 238 15.98 -6.44 3.82
C ARG A 238 16.58 -6.27 5.20
N ARG A 239 15.90 -5.52 6.06
CA ARG A 239 16.34 -5.25 7.42
C ARG A 239 15.20 -5.51 8.39
N ARG A 240 15.55 -6.00 9.56
CA ARG A 240 14.62 -6.05 10.69
C ARG A 240 14.65 -4.69 11.38
N VAL A 241 13.49 -4.09 11.52
CA VAL A 241 13.29 -2.84 12.25
C VAL A 241 12.42 -3.14 13.46
N ARG A 242 12.75 -2.55 14.61
CA ARG A 242 11.92 -2.66 15.81
C ARG A 242 11.03 -1.44 15.93
N CYS A 243 9.78 -1.65 16.27
CA CYS A 243 8.84 -0.59 16.60
C CYS A 243 7.99 -0.95 17.82
N ASP A 244 7.28 0.04 18.33
CA ASP A 244 6.25 -0.17 19.33
C ASP A 244 4.89 -0.22 18.64
N CYS A 245 3.99 -1.04 19.16
CA CYS A 245 2.60 -1.11 18.74
C CYS A 245 1.69 -0.66 19.87
N VAL A 246 0.61 0.02 19.53
CA VAL A 246 -0.41 0.50 20.47
C VAL A 246 -1.79 0.05 20.04
N VAL A 247 -2.76 0.09 20.96
CA VAL A 247 -4.18 -0.08 20.60
C VAL A 247 -4.72 1.19 19.92
N PHE A 248 -5.83 1.06 19.20
CA PHE A 248 -6.39 2.15 18.41
C PHE A 248 -6.72 3.39 19.26
N ALA A 249 -7.29 3.20 20.45
CA ALA A 249 -7.61 4.30 21.37
C ALA A 249 -6.35 5.09 21.83
N GLU A 250 -5.23 4.39 22.01
CA GLU A 250 -3.96 4.99 22.42
C GLU A 250 -3.34 5.83 21.29
N LEU A 251 -3.48 5.41 20.03
CA LEU A 251 -3.12 6.24 18.86
C LEU A 251 -3.86 7.59 18.90
N LEU A 252 -5.20 7.55 19.05
CA LEU A 252 -6.02 8.76 19.12
C LEU A 252 -5.61 9.65 20.30
N ARG A 253 -5.32 9.05 21.47
CA ARG A 253 -4.90 9.78 22.66
C ARG A 253 -3.56 10.49 22.47
N ARG A 254 -2.57 9.83 21.85
CA ARG A 254 -1.26 10.43 21.55
C ARG A 254 -1.40 11.60 20.60
N ALA A 255 -2.11 11.41 19.49
CA ALA A 255 -2.37 12.47 18.53
C ALA A 255 -3.11 13.65 19.17
N ALA A 256 -4.17 13.41 19.94
CA ALA A 256 -4.89 14.46 20.64
C ALA A 256 -4.00 15.21 21.66
N SER A 257 -3.11 14.51 22.36
CA SER A 257 -2.23 15.15 23.35
C SER A 257 -1.21 16.13 22.75
N SER A 258 -0.87 15.95 21.47
CA SER A 258 0.07 16.84 20.76
C SER A 258 -0.62 18.00 20.02
N MET A 259 -1.96 18.08 20.01
CA MET A 259 -2.67 19.18 19.37
C MET A 259 -2.83 20.38 20.30
N HIS A 260 -2.50 21.57 19.80
CA HIS A 260 -2.67 22.82 20.55
C HIS A 260 -4.14 23.31 20.59
N ASP A 261 -4.91 23.07 19.54
CA ASP A 261 -6.30 23.49 19.43
C ASP A 261 -7.25 22.58 20.22
N ALA A 262 -8.03 23.15 21.14
CA ALA A 262 -8.93 22.40 22.01
C ALA A 262 -10.09 21.74 21.26
N SER A 263 -10.58 22.38 20.19
CA SER A 263 -11.67 21.83 19.37
C SER A 263 -11.19 20.62 18.57
N LEU A 264 -9.97 20.67 18.02
CA LEU A 264 -9.35 19.53 17.32
C LEU A 264 -9.07 18.38 18.28
N ARG A 265 -8.55 18.67 19.48
CA ARG A 265 -8.37 17.65 20.54
C ARG A 265 -9.68 16.93 20.86
N HIS A 266 -10.75 17.69 21.09
CA HIS A 266 -12.06 17.11 21.39
C HIS A 266 -12.60 16.30 20.21
N HIS A 267 -12.45 16.81 18.98
CA HIS A 267 -12.86 16.13 17.77
C HIS A 267 -12.14 14.78 17.59
N VAL A 268 -10.83 14.71 17.82
CA VAL A 268 -10.08 13.44 17.76
C VAL A 268 -10.38 12.51 18.92
N ALA A 269 -10.57 13.03 20.12
CA ALA A 269 -10.81 12.22 21.30
C ALA A 269 -12.21 11.59 21.32
N ALA A 270 -13.24 12.30 20.85
CA ALA A 270 -14.63 11.90 21.04
C ALA A 270 -15.53 12.07 19.80
N GLY A 271 -15.09 12.79 18.78
CA GLY A 271 -15.89 13.04 17.56
C GLY A 271 -16.06 11.81 16.66
N PRO A 272 -16.97 11.89 15.69
CA PRO A 272 -17.16 10.84 14.68
C PRO A 272 -15.90 10.70 13.83
N ILE A 273 -15.61 9.46 13.44
CA ILE A 273 -14.50 9.09 12.55
C ILE A 273 -15.12 8.79 11.18
N ALA A 274 -14.92 9.71 10.24
CA ALA A 274 -15.53 9.63 8.92
C ALA A 274 -14.99 8.43 8.11
N LEU A 275 -13.69 8.15 8.23
CA LEU A 275 -13.04 7.06 7.50
C LEU A 275 -11.85 6.50 8.30
N VAL A 276 -11.75 5.17 8.36
CA VAL A 276 -10.52 4.47 8.76
C VAL A 276 -9.97 3.69 7.58
N LYS A 277 -8.73 3.97 7.21
CA LYS A 277 -7.93 3.17 6.27
C LYS A 277 -7.01 2.24 7.08
N VAL A 278 -7.06 0.95 6.78
CA VAL A 278 -6.14 -0.05 7.34
C VAL A 278 -5.47 -0.78 6.19
N ASP A 279 -4.18 -0.57 6.05
CA ASP A 279 -3.34 -1.33 5.13
C ASP A 279 -1.97 -1.40 5.80
N VAL A 280 -1.70 -2.57 6.38
CA VAL A 280 -0.61 -2.85 7.31
C VAL A 280 0.06 -4.19 6.99
N GLU A 281 -0.12 -4.67 5.75
CA GLU A 281 0.60 -5.80 5.19
C GLU A 281 0.56 -7.06 6.09
N GLY A 282 -0.62 -7.58 6.36
CA GLY A 282 -0.82 -8.84 7.06
C GLY A 282 -1.17 -8.76 8.53
N ALA A 283 -1.09 -7.58 9.15
CA ALA A 283 -1.48 -7.33 10.54
C ALA A 283 -2.92 -6.80 10.71
N GLU A 284 -3.73 -6.86 9.66
CA GLU A 284 -5.04 -6.19 9.61
C GLU A 284 -5.99 -6.69 10.70
N TRP A 285 -5.99 -8.00 10.92
CA TRP A 285 -6.83 -8.62 11.95
C TRP A 285 -6.47 -8.09 13.35
N ASP A 286 -5.19 -7.90 13.64
CA ASP A 286 -4.73 -7.41 14.94
C ASP A 286 -5.13 -5.94 15.14
N VAL A 287 -5.06 -5.12 14.09
CA VAL A 287 -5.57 -3.73 14.13
C VAL A 287 -7.05 -3.72 14.52
N LEU A 288 -7.89 -4.50 13.82
CA LEU A 288 -9.33 -4.51 14.05
C LEU A 288 -9.70 -5.03 15.44
N MET A 289 -8.97 -6.03 15.94
CA MET A 289 -9.15 -6.55 17.30
C MET A 289 -8.70 -5.58 18.39
N GLY A 290 -7.89 -4.57 18.05
CA GLY A 290 -7.44 -3.52 18.95
C GLY A 290 -8.34 -2.29 19.03
N ILE A 291 -9.47 -2.28 18.30
CA ILE A 291 -10.48 -1.22 18.32
C ILE A 291 -11.52 -1.59 19.39
N ALA A 292 -11.72 -0.74 20.40
CA ALA A 292 -12.72 -0.99 21.42
C ALA A 292 -14.13 -0.59 20.93
N ASP A 293 -15.17 -1.10 21.60
CA ASP A 293 -16.56 -0.84 21.20
C ASP A 293 -16.93 0.65 21.20
N THR A 294 -16.29 1.44 22.06
CA THR A 294 -16.43 2.90 22.10
C THR A 294 -15.94 3.55 20.81
N GLU A 295 -14.84 3.08 20.24
CA GLU A 295 -14.35 3.60 18.96
C GLU A 295 -15.12 3.02 17.77
N TRP A 296 -15.52 1.74 17.82
CA TRP A 296 -16.34 1.13 16.76
C TRP A 296 -17.63 1.90 16.47
N ARG A 297 -18.27 2.46 17.50
CA ARG A 297 -19.49 3.29 17.37
C ARG A 297 -19.22 4.64 16.70
N ARG A 298 -17.98 5.13 16.76
CA ARG A 298 -17.58 6.41 16.16
C ARG A 298 -17.25 6.28 14.68
N ILE A 299 -16.88 5.08 14.22
CA ILE A 299 -16.46 4.86 12.83
C ILE A 299 -17.67 4.74 11.90
N GLU A 300 -17.72 5.63 10.91
CA GLU A 300 -18.78 5.68 9.90
C GLU A 300 -18.46 4.77 8.71
N GLN A 301 -17.19 4.75 8.27
CA GLN A 301 -16.73 4.02 7.10
C GLN A 301 -15.34 3.41 7.33
N LEU A 302 -15.08 2.27 6.71
CA LEU A 302 -13.77 1.62 6.69
C LEU A 302 -13.39 1.15 5.29
N VAL A 303 -12.10 1.21 5.01
CA VAL A 303 -11.44 0.45 3.95
C VAL A 303 -10.27 -0.31 4.55
N VAL A 304 -10.25 -1.62 4.34
CA VAL A 304 -9.23 -2.53 4.87
C VAL A 304 -8.65 -3.34 3.72
N GLU A 305 -7.37 -3.16 3.42
CA GLU A 305 -6.66 -4.05 2.50
C GLU A 305 -6.20 -5.30 3.27
N VAL A 306 -6.76 -6.46 2.93
CA VAL A 306 -6.60 -7.70 3.68
C VAL A 306 -5.80 -8.71 2.87
N HIS A 307 -4.71 -9.19 3.46
CA HIS A 307 -4.04 -10.41 3.02
C HIS A 307 -4.86 -11.66 3.43
N ASP A 308 -5.46 -12.37 2.46
CA ASP A 308 -6.32 -13.51 2.74
C ASP A 308 -5.53 -14.78 3.06
N VAL A 309 -5.03 -14.84 4.29
CA VAL A 309 -4.47 -16.06 4.88
C VAL A 309 -5.48 -16.67 5.86
N ARG A 310 -5.71 -17.99 5.73
CA ARG A 310 -6.64 -18.75 6.59
C ARG A 310 -8.06 -18.18 6.63
N GLY A 311 -8.55 -17.65 5.50
CA GLY A 311 -9.91 -17.11 5.38
C GLY A 311 -10.13 -15.79 6.14
N ARG A 312 -9.07 -14.99 6.30
CA ARG A 312 -9.09 -13.72 7.03
C ARG A 312 -10.12 -12.76 6.47
N VAL A 313 -10.30 -12.70 5.15
CA VAL A 313 -11.30 -11.81 4.51
C VAL A 313 -12.70 -12.08 5.04
N ARG A 314 -13.12 -13.35 5.08
CA ARG A 314 -14.44 -13.73 5.61
C ARG A 314 -14.62 -13.34 7.08
N ARG A 315 -13.56 -13.49 7.88
CA ARG A 315 -13.57 -13.12 9.31
C ARG A 315 -13.70 -11.61 9.47
N VAL A 316 -13.01 -10.83 8.64
CA VAL A 316 -13.11 -9.36 8.62
C VAL A 316 -14.52 -8.94 8.23
N GLU A 317 -15.09 -9.51 7.16
CA GLU A 317 -16.49 -9.24 6.77
C GLU A 317 -17.47 -9.52 7.91
N GLN A 318 -17.34 -10.68 8.57
CA GLN A 318 -18.20 -11.07 9.69
C GLN A 318 -18.08 -10.07 10.84
N LEU A 319 -16.85 -9.71 11.24
CA LEU A 319 -16.60 -8.74 12.30
C LEU A 319 -17.24 -7.39 11.98
N LEU A 320 -17.09 -6.88 10.75
CA LEU A 320 -17.68 -5.60 10.35
C LEU A 320 -19.22 -5.65 10.41
N ARG A 321 -19.83 -6.75 9.98
CA ARG A 321 -21.29 -6.93 10.13
C ARG A 321 -21.72 -6.97 11.59
N GLU A 322 -20.99 -7.69 12.44
CA GLU A 322 -21.24 -7.74 13.90
C GLU A 322 -21.09 -6.37 14.58
N LYS A 323 -20.19 -5.52 14.08
CA LYS A 323 -20.03 -4.12 14.54
C LYS A 323 -21.10 -3.18 13.95
N GLY A 324 -22.03 -3.67 13.14
CA GLY A 324 -23.19 -2.94 12.65
C GLY A 324 -22.95 -2.14 11.37
N PHE A 325 -21.96 -2.51 10.56
CA PHE A 325 -21.83 -2.02 9.18
C PHE A 325 -22.80 -2.83 8.30
N ASP A 326 -23.81 -2.17 7.74
CA ASP A 326 -24.88 -2.79 6.96
C ASP A 326 -24.47 -3.01 5.49
N GLU A 327 -23.53 -2.22 4.99
CA GLU A 327 -22.95 -2.40 3.66
C GLU A 327 -21.49 -2.78 3.77
N VAL A 328 -21.19 -4.03 3.40
CA VAL A 328 -19.85 -4.61 3.42
C VAL A 328 -19.60 -5.27 2.06
N HIS A 329 -18.55 -4.81 1.37
CA HIS A 329 -18.19 -5.22 0.02
C HIS A 329 -16.73 -5.65 -0.04
N VAL A 330 -16.46 -6.77 -0.71
CA VAL A 330 -15.09 -7.24 -0.96
C VAL A 330 -14.77 -7.08 -2.43
N THR A 331 -13.61 -6.48 -2.71
CA THR A 331 -13.13 -6.25 -4.07
C THR A 331 -11.75 -6.83 -4.24
N GLN A 332 -11.54 -7.44 -5.41
CA GLN A 332 -10.21 -7.72 -5.90
C GLN A 332 -9.73 -6.53 -6.72
N GLU A 333 -8.53 -6.04 -6.41
CA GLU A 333 -7.88 -5.01 -7.20
C GLU A 333 -7.35 -5.58 -8.53
N ALA A 334 -7.12 -4.70 -9.51
CA ALA A 334 -6.83 -5.11 -10.89
C ALA A 334 -5.40 -5.67 -11.09
N TRP A 335 -4.59 -5.72 -10.03
CA TRP A 335 -3.23 -6.22 -10.06
C TRP A 335 -3.17 -7.76 -10.06
N ALA A 336 -2.42 -8.30 -11.00
CA ALA A 336 -2.21 -9.74 -11.09
C ALA A 336 -1.40 -10.26 -9.89
N SER A 337 -0.47 -9.47 -9.35
CA SER A 337 0.22 -9.82 -8.10
C SER A 337 -0.72 -9.90 -6.90
N HIS A 338 -1.75 -9.04 -6.81
CA HIS A 338 -2.74 -9.08 -5.72
C HIS A 338 -3.57 -10.36 -5.79
N GLU A 339 -3.83 -10.90 -6.99
CA GLU A 339 -4.43 -12.23 -7.13
C GLU A 339 -3.54 -13.33 -6.54
N VAL A 340 -2.25 -13.31 -6.88
CA VAL A 340 -1.29 -14.31 -6.42
C VAL A 340 -1.06 -14.22 -4.92
N LEU A 341 -0.90 -13.00 -4.38
CA LEU A 341 -0.71 -12.70 -2.96
C LEU A 341 -2.00 -12.82 -2.14
N ARG A 342 -3.15 -12.99 -2.82
CA ARG A 342 -4.49 -13.07 -2.22
C ARG A 342 -4.87 -11.82 -1.43
N ILE A 343 -4.55 -10.66 -1.99
CA ILE A 343 -4.89 -9.36 -1.44
C ILE A 343 -6.31 -8.99 -1.89
N ARG A 344 -7.11 -8.48 -0.95
CA ARG A 344 -8.50 -8.10 -1.14
C ARG A 344 -8.81 -6.84 -0.34
N SER A 345 -9.51 -5.89 -0.94
CA SER A 345 -9.94 -4.68 -0.26
C SER A 345 -11.38 -4.87 0.22
N VAL A 346 -11.59 -4.71 1.54
CA VAL A 346 -12.89 -4.80 2.20
C VAL A 346 -13.36 -3.39 2.53
N PHE A 347 -14.49 -3.00 1.95
CA PHE A 347 -15.14 -1.71 2.16
C PHE A 347 -16.34 -1.92 3.06
N ALA A 348 -16.50 -1.06 4.07
CA ALA A 348 -17.65 -1.09 4.95
C ALA A 348 -18.17 0.32 5.22
N ARG A 349 -19.50 0.48 5.23
CA ARG A 349 -20.14 1.74 5.62
C ARG A 349 -21.41 1.49 6.43
N ARG A 350 -21.78 2.49 7.24
CA ARG A 350 -23.08 2.57 7.89
C ARG A 350 -24.01 3.43 7.04
N SER A 351 -25.22 2.97 6.74
CA SER A 351 -26.22 3.81 6.06
C SER A 351 -26.82 4.88 6.98
N HIS A 352 -26.73 4.70 8.30
CA HIS A 352 -27.18 5.66 9.29
C HIS A 352 -26.11 5.84 10.38
N PRO A 353 -25.90 7.08 10.87
CA PRO A 353 -25.05 7.32 12.03
C PRO A 353 -25.53 6.49 13.22
N VAL A 354 -24.59 5.95 14.02
CA VAL A 354 -24.93 5.25 15.26
C VAL A 354 -25.57 6.26 16.22
N ALA A 355 -26.80 5.96 16.66
CA ALA A 355 -27.60 6.82 17.54
C ALA A 355 -26.99 7.01 18.94
#